data_AF-A0A6N8B928-F1
#
_entry.id   AF-A0A6N8B928-F1
#
_cell.length_a   1.000
_cell.length_b   1.000
_cell.length_c   1.000
_cell.angle_alpha   90.00
_cell.angle_beta   90.00
_cell.angle_gamma   90.00
#
_symmetry.space_group_name_H-M   'P 1'
#
loop_
_entity.id
_entity.type
_entity.pdbx_description
1 polymer ?
#
loop_
_entity_poly.entity_id
_entity_poly.type
_entity_poly.pdbx_seq_one_letter_code
_entity_poly.pdbx_strand_id
1 'polypeptide(L)'
;MRLPKLIFFNYRTLAKVLLFIIPLTILARVYWPDQPVEITFSALRWPAEILLTNQQDKNDIVDALKYVNELRQPGPPEKMALYKIAVQHGKEQINYLITEDGEYFTTEGTMILPSYRLREQVKVYLGKLERQSPYGQLLTWQDARQIFSRYTKGTVEDLDTGLRFNVQRRAGDYHADVQPLTSNDTEIMKEIYNGQWSWRRRAVIIEVGNTRLAASMSGYPHGAGAIRHNNFDGHFCIHFKDSTTHQSPNKTDLAHQIMVWKAAGRQPEMFKYAQPEKVAEVFLIAVSQHASDIALSTLVEEPKFNSEEFDIDIKKISNLSYELQKMDLQTNTLQVNLRIDYAGGPRNVKKELELKMVHSMGYWWKIDPRSITKIFAF
;
A
#
# COMPACT_ATOMS: atom_id res chain seq x y z
N MET A 1 -22.85 67.96 37.44
CA MET A 1 -21.68 67.85 36.54
C MET A 1 -20.51 67.27 37.32
N ARG A 2 -20.05 66.05 37.00
CA ARG A 2 -18.82 65.45 37.56
C ARG A 2 -17.72 65.56 36.51
N LEU A 3 -16.59 66.17 36.87
CA LEU A 3 -15.38 66.24 36.03
C LEU A 3 -14.69 64.86 35.94
N PRO A 4 -14.07 64.51 34.81
CA PRO A 4 -13.34 63.26 34.67
C PRO A 4 -11.96 63.34 35.33
N LYS A 5 -11.56 62.26 36.03
CA LYS A 5 -10.20 62.09 36.57
C LYS A 5 -9.23 61.78 35.43
N LEU A 6 -8.23 62.63 35.21
CA LEU A 6 -7.07 62.31 34.38
C LEU A 6 -6.21 61.25 35.09
N ILE A 7 -6.03 60.09 34.46
CA ILE A 7 -5.04 59.09 34.87
C ILE A 7 -3.73 59.46 34.18
N PHE A 8 -2.74 59.95 34.93
CA PHE A 8 -1.39 60.15 34.41
C PHE A 8 -0.70 58.79 34.27
N PHE A 9 -0.51 58.34 33.02
CA PHE A 9 0.37 57.21 32.73
C PHE A 9 1.83 57.63 32.99
N ASN A 10 2.49 56.95 33.93
CA ASN A 10 3.89 57.22 34.25
C ASN A 10 4.80 56.62 33.17
N TYR A 11 5.07 57.40 32.13
CA TYR A 11 5.92 57.01 30.99
C TYR A 11 7.35 56.59 31.40
N ARG A 12 7.86 57.01 32.57
CA ARG A 12 9.17 56.58 33.09
C ARG A 12 9.17 55.11 33.54
N THR A 13 8.06 54.59 34.04
CA THR A 13 7.94 53.18 34.45
C THR A 13 7.80 52.29 33.23
N LEU A 14 7.03 52.73 32.22
CA LEU A 14 6.89 52.03 30.94
C LEU A 14 8.22 51.95 30.18
N ALA A 15 8.99 53.05 30.16
CA ALA A 15 10.30 53.10 29.52
C ALA A 15 11.33 52.17 30.21
N LYS A 16 11.30 52.05 31.55
CA LYS A 16 12.18 51.13 32.28
C LYS A 16 11.81 49.65 32.06
N VAL A 17 10.53 49.34 31.91
CA VAL A 17 10.06 47.98 31.57
C VAL A 17 10.45 47.60 30.14
N LEU A 18 10.30 48.53 29.18
CA LEU A 18 10.74 48.32 27.79
C LEU A 18 12.27 48.19 27.67
N LEU A 19 13.05 48.95 28.46
CA LEU A 19 14.51 48.87 28.47
C LEU A 19 15.08 47.57 29.05
N PHE A 20 14.31 46.78 29.79
CA PHE A 20 14.76 45.50 30.35
C PHE A 20 14.19 44.28 29.62
N ILE A 21 12.99 44.38 29.05
CA ILE A 21 12.36 43.27 28.31
C ILE A 21 12.95 43.10 26.91
N ILE A 22 13.25 44.20 26.20
CA ILE A 22 13.81 44.14 24.84
C ILE A 22 15.24 43.55 24.82
N PRO A 23 16.15 43.91 25.75
CA PRO A 23 17.44 43.23 25.83
C PRO A 23 17.29 41.79 26.27
N LEU A 24 16.36 41.42 27.15
CA LEU A 24 16.20 40.02 27.58
C LEU A 24 15.69 39.10 26.46
N THR A 25 14.80 39.57 25.58
CA THR A 25 14.33 38.77 24.44
C THR A 25 15.39 38.64 23.35
N ILE A 26 16.19 39.69 23.14
CA ILE A 26 17.35 39.67 22.23
C ILE A 26 18.48 38.81 22.82
N LEU A 27 18.78 38.93 24.12
CA LEU A 27 19.74 38.06 24.83
C LEU A 27 19.24 36.62 24.89
N ALA A 28 17.94 36.35 25.05
CA ALA A 28 17.41 34.99 25.00
C ALA A 28 17.57 34.37 23.61
N ARG A 29 17.40 35.14 22.51
CA ARG A 29 17.72 34.68 21.14
C ARG A 29 19.21 34.50 20.88
N VAL A 30 20.07 35.26 21.56
CA VAL A 30 21.54 35.21 21.41
C VAL A 30 22.16 34.11 22.29
N TYR A 31 21.59 33.80 23.45
CA TYR A 31 22.09 32.80 24.41
C TYR A 31 21.34 31.46 24.40
N TRP A 32 20.13 31.43 23.83
CA TRP A 32 19.42 30.20 23.51
C TRP A 32 19.45 30.05 21.99
N PRO A 33 20.42 29.30 21.42
CA PRO A 33 20.35 28.98 20.00
C PRO A 33 18.98 28.37 19.72
N ASP A 34 18.39 28.70 18.56
CA ASP A 34 17.18 28.03 18.07
C ASP A 34 17.36 26.53 18.31
N GLN A 35 16.43 25.91 19.06
CA GLN A 35 16.55 24.51 19.42
C GLN A 35 16.77 23.71 18.13
N PRO A 36 17.75 22.79 18.09
CA PRO A 36 18.07 22.10 16.85
C PRO A 36 16.81 21.38 16.34
N VAL A 37 16.44 21.66 15.09
CA VAL A 37 15.33 20.96 14.46
C VAL A 37 15.84 19.63 13.93
N GLU A 38 15.19 18.55 14.34
CA GLU A 38 15.38 17.23 13.75
C GLU A 38 14.21 16.95 12.81
N ILE A 39 14.55 16.49 11.60
CA ILE A 39 13.56 16.13 10.59
C ILE A 39 13.83 14.70 10.19
N THR A 40 12.81 13.87 10.30
CA THR A 40 12.90 12.44 9.98
C THR A 40 11.84 12.10 8.97
N PHE A 41 12.26 11.46 7.88
CA PHE A 41 11.38 10.88 6.87
C PHE A 41 11.28 9.38 7.10
N SER A 42 10.08 8.85 7.27
CA SER A 42 9.86 7.42 7.45
C SER A 42 8.90 6.89 6.39
N ALA A 43 9.18 5.69 5.87
CA ALA A 43 8.17 4.91 5.17
C ALA A 43 7.27 4.20 6.19
N LEU A 44 5.97 4.15 5.92
CA LEU A 44 4.99 3.56 6.85
C LEU A 44 4.69 2.09 6.53
N ARG A 45 5.11 1.61 5.37
CA ARG A 45 4.82 0.24 4.88
C ARG A 45 6.05 -0.67 4.81
N TRP A 46 7.23 -0.11 5.01
CA TRP A 46 8.49 -0.84 5.12
C TRP A 46 9.42 -0.10 6.08
N PRO A 47 10.38 -0.79 6.73
CA PRO A 47 11.21 -0.21 7.78
C PRO A 47 12.35 0.63 7.19
N ALA A 48 12.03 1.74 6.50
CA ALA A 48 12.99 2.71 6.01
C ALA A 48 12.80 4.06 6.69
N GLU A 49 13.91 4.65 7.13
CA GLU A 49 13.93 5.95 7.78
C GLU A 49 15.17 6.74 7.35
N ILE A 50 15.00 8.06 7.19
CA ILE A 50 16.07 8.99 6.86
C ILE A 50 15.99 10.16 7.82
N LEU A 51 16.97 10.22 8.73
CA LEU A 51 17.26 11.42 9.50
C LEU A 51 17.96 12.45 8.60
N LEU A 52 17.40 13.66 8.52
CA LEU A 52 18.03 14.75 7.78
C LEU A 52 19.29 15.20 8.51
N THR A 53 20.45 15.09 7.85
CA THR A 53 21.74 15.56 8.40
C THR A 53 22.24 16.83 7.70
N ASN A 54 21.79 17.11 6.48
CA ASN A 54 22.14 18.32 5.76
C ASN A 54 21.43 19.54 6.38
N GLN A 55 22.20 20.50 6.89
CA GLN A 55 21.65 21.67 7.57
C GLN A 55 20.92 22.63 6.63
N GLN A 56 21.36 22.77 5.38
CA GLN A 56 20.69 23.61 4.40
C GLN A 56 19.30 23.05 4.10
N ASP A 57 19.20 21.75 3.84
CA ASP A 57 17.92 21.07 3.59
C ASP A 57 16.98 21.18 4.79
N LYS A 58 17.50 21.07 6.02
CA LYS A 58 16.72 21.30 7.24
C LYS A 58 16.12 22.71 7.26
N ASN A 59 16.95 23.73 7.09
CA ASN A 59 16.53 25.13 7.11
C ASN A 59 15.49 25.40 6.01
N ASP A 60 15.73 24.84 4.83
CA ASP A 60 14.89 24.96 3.65
C ASP A 60 13.50 24.36 3.85
N ILE A 61 13.42 23.16 4.44
CA ILE A 61 12.14 22.50 4.75
C ILE A 61 11.40 23.25 5.87
N VAL A 62 12.10 23.62 6.96
CA VAL A 62 11.50 24.39 8.06
C VAL A 62 10.94 25.72 7.56
N ASP A 63 11.65 26.39 6.67
CA ASP A 63 11.18 27.63 6.06
C ASP A 63 9.96 27.39 5.18
N ALA A 64 9.97 26.34 4.35
CA ALA A 64 8.86 26.01 3.48
C ALA A 64 7.60 25.56 4.25
N LEU A 65 7.76 24.95 5.43
CA LEU A 65 6.66 24.55 6.32
C LEU A 65 5.88 25.73 6.91
N LYS A 66 6.47 26.93 7.01
CA LYS A 66 5.76 28.15 7.46
C LYS A 66 4.65 28.58 6.51
N TYR A 67 4.70 28.14 5.26
CA TYR A 67 3.76 28.51 4.19
C TYR A 67 2.76 27.40 3.88
N VAL A 68 2.55 26.50 4.84
CA VAL A 68 1.58 25.44 4.75
C VAL A 68 0.20 25.97 5.14
N ASN A 69 -0.81 25.70 4.31
CA ASN A 69 -2.18 26.07 4.62
C ASN A 69 -2.97 24.84 5.07
N GLU A 70 -3.49 24.89 6.28
CA GLU A 70 -4.49 23.93 6.73
C GLU A 70 -5.81 24.16 6.00
N LEU A 71 -6.34 23.08 5.41
CA LEU A 71 -7.68 23.10 4.88
C LEU A 71 -8.64 22.65 5.99
N ARG A 72 -9.77 23.34 6.15
CA ARG A 72 -10.87 22.89 7.03
C ARG A 72 -11.64 21.72 6.44
N GLN A 73 -10.91 20.73 5.92
CA GLN A 73 -11.44 19.53 5.30
C GLN A 73 -10.70 18.31 5.87
N PRO A 74 -11.40 17.20 6.15
CA PRO A 74 -10.75 15.98 6.61
C PRO A 74 -9.85 15.43 5.49
N GLY A 75 -8.61 15.13 5.83
CA GLY A 75 -7.66 14.43 4.99
C GLY A 75 -7.97 12.92 4.88
N PRO A 76 -7.21 12.20 4.05
CA PRO A 76 -7.30 10.75 3.93
C PRO A 76 -7.09 10.04 5.28
N PRO A 77 -7.61 8.81 5.47
CA PRO A 77 -7.34 8.03 6.66
C PRO A 77 -5.84 7.76 6.77
N GLU A 78 -5.32 7.71 7.98
CA GLU A 78 -3.89 7.45 8.26
C GLU A 78 -3.35 6.20 7.53
N LYS A 79 -4.15 5.14 7.40
CA LYS A 79 -3.85 3.92 6.62
C LYS A 79 -3.57 4.13 5.12
N MET A 80 -3.94 5.29 4.55
CA MET A 80 -3.55 5.70 3.18
C MET A 80 -2.18 6.37 3.12
N ALA A 81 -1.63 6.78 4.26
CA ALA A 81 -0.30 7.35 4.30
C ALA A 81 0.72 6.29 3.89
N LEU A 82 1.62 6.69 3.00
CA LEU A 82 2.78 5.91 2.60
C LEU A 82 4.03 6.39 3.32
N TYR A 83 4.10 7.69 3.61
CA TYR A 83 5.24 8.32 4.24
C TYR A 83 4.83 9.22 5.40
N LYS A 84 5.76 9.44 6.32
CA LYS A 84 5.66 10.38 7.42
C LYS A 84 6.87 11.30 7.43
N ILE A 85 6.63 12.59 7.66
CA ILE A 85 7.65 13.57 8.03
C ILE A 85 7.43 13.92 9.50
N ALA A 86 8.37 13.58 10.36
CA ALA A 86 8.40 14.03 11.75
C ALA A 86 9.34 15.23 11.85
N VAL A 87 8.84 16.35 12.37
CA VAL A 87 9.61 17.58 12.61
C VAL A 87 9.63 17.83 14.12
N GLN A 88 10.79 17.61 14.73
CA GLN A 88 11.02 17.80 16.16
C GLN A 88 11.67 19.16 16.40
N HIS A 89 11.06 19.98 17.25
CA HIS A 89 11.61 21.24 17.72
C HIS A 89 11.61 21.26 19.26
N GLY A 90 12.78 20.99 19.84
CA GLY A 90 12.90 20.83 21.29
C GLY A 90 12.05 19.66 21.80
N LYS A 91 10.98 19.94 22.57
CA LYS A 91 10.04 18.91 23.08
C LYS A 91 8.81 18.69 22.20
N GLU A 92 8.58 19.57 21.22
CA GLU A 92 7.40 19.51 20.37
C GLU A 92 7.72 18.71 19.10
N GLN A 93 6.80 17.82 18.72
CA GLN A 93 6.87 17.06 17.48
C GLN A 93 5.63 17.33 16.64
N ILE A 94 5.82 17.64 15.36
CA ILE A 94 4.73 17.72 14.39
C ILE A 94 4.93 16.62 13.36
N ASN A 95 3.86 15.87 13.07
CA ASN A 95 3.87 14.78 12.10
C ASN A 95 3.00 15.14 10.89
N TYR A 96 3.58 15.01 9.71
CA TYR A 96 2.89 15.15 8.44
C TYR A 96 2.88 13.79 7.74
N LEU A 97 1.70 13.34 7.37
CA LEU A 97 1.46 12.12 6.61
C LEU A 97 1.31 12.47 5.13
N ILE A 98 1.80 11.59 4.25
CA ILE A 98 1.78 11.79 2.80
C ILE A 98 1.22 10.52 2.14
N THR A 99 0.17 10.67 1.34
CA THR A 99 -0.39 9.58 0.53
C THR A 99 0.44 9.35 -0.74
N GLU A 100 0.17 8.25 -1.44
CA GLU A 100 0.77 7.99 -2.74
C GLU A 100 0.50 9.10 -3.77
N ASP A 101 -0.70 9.68 -3.76
CA ASP A 101 -1.08 10.77 -4.67
C ASP A 101 -0.43 12.11 -4.30
N GLY A 102 0.43 12.13 -3.26
CA GLY A 102 1.10 13.32 -2.78
C GLY A 102 0.18 14.25 -1.98
N GLU A 103 -0.90 13.73 -1.40
CA GLU A 103 -1.78 14.47 -0.49
C GLU A 103 -1.13 14.52 0.90
N TYR A 104 -1.13 15.69 1.55
CA TYR A 104 -0.52 15.89 2.86
C TYR A 104 -1.62 16.06 3.91
N PHE A 105 -1.42 15.51 5.10
CA PHE A 105 -2.35 15.66 6.22
C PHE A 105 -1.67 15.44 7.57
N THR A 106 -2.24 15.94 8.65
CA THR A 106 -1.70 15.72 10.00
C THR A 106 -2.15 14.37 10.57
N THR A 107 -1.55 13.93 11.67
CA THR A 107 -1.98 12.74 12.44
C THR A 107 -3.41 12.85 12.97
N GLU A 108 -3.91 14.06 13.15
CA GLU A 108 -5.30 14.34 13.55
C GLU A 108 -6.27 14.27 12.37
N GLY A 109 -5.77 14.04 11.15
CA GLY A 109 -6.56 13.91 9.94
C GLY A 109 -6.91 15.23 9.26
N THR A 110 -6.22 16.34 9.56
CA THR A 110 -6.45 17.63 8.89
C THR A 110 -5.68 17.69 7.57
N MET A 111 -6.36 17.97 6.45
CA MET A 111 -5.69 18.11 5.15
C MET A 111 -4.81 19.36 5.10
N ILE A 112 -3.67 19.22 4.44
CA ILE A 112 -2.64 20.24 4.31
C ILE A 112 -2.36 20.51 2.82
N LEU A 113 -2.29 21.78 2.46
CA LEU A 113 -1.80 22.22 1.16
C LEU A 113 -0.34 22.72 1.28
N PRO A 114 0.66 21.91 0.90
CA PRO A 114 2.07 22.32 0.94
C PRO A 114 2.39 23.33 -0.16
N SER A 115 3.41 24.16 0.06
CA SER A 115 3.99 24.99 -1.00
C SER A 115 4.68 24.12 -2.08
N TYR A 116 4.84 24.65 -3.30
CA TYR A 116 5.59 23.94 -4.35
C TYR A 116 7.03 23.62 -3.90
N ARG A 117 7.69 24.58 -3.24
CA ARG A 117 9.04 24.41 -2.70
C ARG A 117 9.14 23.24 -1.72
N LEU A 118 8.18 23.13 -0.79
CA LEU A 118 8.13 22.02 0.15
C LEU A 118 7.97 20.68 -0.59
N ARG A 119 7.06 20.61 -1.57
CA ARG A 119 6.84 19.37 -2.34
C ARG A 119 8.10 18.89 -3.06
N GLU A 120 8.84 19.80 -3.71
CA GLU A 120 10.06 19.42 -4.43
C GLU A 120 11.17 18.94 -3.47
N GLN A 121 11.33 19.60 -2.32
CA GLN A 121 12.31 19.19 -1.30
C GLN A 121 11.96 17.82 -0.72
N VAL A 122 10.71 17.61 -0.33
CA VAL A 122 10.22 16.35 0.21
C VAL A 122 10.37 15.21 -0.80
N LYS A 123 10.03 15.45 -2.07
CA LYS A 123 10.10 14.45 -3.14
C LYS A 123 11.48 13.80 -3.28
N VAL A 124 12.56 14.56 -3.05
CA VAL A 124 13.93 14.01 -3.06
C VAL A 124 14.11 12.93 -2.00
N TYR A 125 13.57 13.15 -0.80
CA TYR A 125 13.68 12.23 0.33
C TYR A 125 12.71 11.05 0.21
N LEU A 126 11.49 11.28 -0.28
CA LEU A 126 10.57 10.18 -0.60
C LEU A 126 11.17 9.25 -1.65
N GLY A 127 11.81 9.79 -2.70
CA GLY A 127 12.52 8.98 -3.69
C GLY A 127 13.72 8.20 -3.14
N LYS A 128 14.35 8.67 -2.04
CA LYS A 128 15.39 7.90 -1.32
C LYS A 128 14.77 6.75 -0.52
N LEU A 129 13.63 6.98 0.13
CA LEU A 129 12.89 5.93 0.86
C LEU A 129 12.37 4.85 -0.09
N GLU A 130 11.81 5.24 -1.25
CA GLU A 130 11.28 4.31 -2.25
C GLU A 130 12.37 3.38 -2.80
N ARG A 131 13.61 3.87 -2.95
CA ARG A 131 14.76 3.02 -3.34
C ARG A 131 15.14 1.97 -2.30
N GLN A 132 14.71 2.13 -1.05
CA GLN A 132 14.90 1.15 0.02
C GLN A 132 13.67 0.24 0.18
N SER A 133 12.65 0.40 -0.66
CA SER A 133 11.43 -0.39 -0.58
C SER A 133 11.72 -1.87 -0.90
N PRO A 134 11.23 -2.80 -0.08
CA PRO A 134 11.25 -4.21 -0.42
C PRO A 134 10.25 -4.53 -1.54
N TYR A 135 9.34 -3.61 -1.89
CA TYR A 135 8.32 -3.77 -2.92
C TYR A 135 8.80 -3.35 -4.32
N GLY A 136 8.02 -3.71 -5.34
CA GLY A 136 8.26 -3.29 -6.71
C GLY A 136 7.52 -2.01 -7.08
N GLN A 137 8.03 -1.28 -8.08
CA GLN A 137 7.34 -0.12 -8.64
C GLN A 137 6.03 -0.56 -9.30
N LEU A 138 4.94 0.13 -8.98
CA LEU A 138 3.62 -0.11 -9.56
C LEU A 138 3.52 0.54 -10.95
N LEU A 139 3.89 -0.22 -11.99
CA LEU A 139 3.81 0.24 -13.38
C LEU A 139 2.66 -0.42 -14.13
N THR A 140 2.04 0.37 -15.01
CA THR A 140 1.08 -0.16 -16.00
C THR A 140 1.78 -1.15 -16.94
N TRP A 141 1.01 -2.04 -17.57
CA TRP A 141 1.55 -2.94 -18.58
C TRP A 141 2.27 -2.19 -19.70
N GLN A 142 1.75 -1.03 -20.10
CA GLN A 142 2.31 -0.19 -21.15
C GLN A 142 3.73 0.30 -20.82
N ASP A 143 3.99 0.62 -19.55
CA ASP A 143 5.30 1.09 -19.09
C ASP A 143 6.21 -0.09 -18.75
N ALA A 144 5.69 -1.09 -18.05
CA ALA A 144 6.43 -2.29 -17.64
C ALA A 144 6.98 -3.05 -18.85
N ARG A 145 6.24 -3.13 -19.96
CA ARG A 145 6.69 -3.83 -21.19
C ARG A 145 7.86 -3.15 -21.89
N GLN A 146 8.13 -1.87 -21.62
CA GLN A 146 9.30 -1.16 -22.15
C GLN A 146 10.57 -1.56 -21.40
N ILE A 147 10.45 -1.78 -20.09
CA ILE A 147 11.54 -2.18 -19.21
C ILE A 147 11.80 -3.69 -19.35
N PHE A 148 10.76 -4.51 -19.14
CA PHE A 148 10.80 -5.95 -19.32
C PHE A 148 10.36 -6.32 -20.75
N SER A 149 11.11 -5.86 -21.75
CA SER A 149 10.82 -6.07 -23.17
C SER A 149 11.03 -7.53 -23.62
N ARG A 150 10.58 -7.90 -24.82
CA ARG A 150 10.75 -9.27 -25.33
C ARG A 150 12.23 -9.64 -25.38
N TYR A 151 12.54 -10.87 -24.97
CA TYR A 151 13.88 -11.45 -24.82
C TYR A 151 14.72 -10.88 -23.67
N THR A 152 14.21 -9.89 -22.94
CA THR A 152 14.84 -9.41 -21.71
C THR A 152 14.82 -10.51 -20.65
N LYS A 153 15.97 -10.67 -19.99
CA LYS A 153 16.13 -11.54 -18.84
C LYS A 153 15.84 -10.75 -17.57
N GLY A 154 15.32 -11.43 -16.57
CA GLY A 154 15.09 -10.85 -15.25
C GLY A 154 15.09 -11.92 -14.17
N THR A 155 15.00 -11.48 -12.93
CA THR A 155 14.84 -12.35 -11.77
C THR A 155 13.44 -12.14 -11.21
N VAL A 156 12.70 -13.22 -11.01
CA VAL A 156 11.43 -13.22 -10.29
C VAL A 156 11.74 -13.50 -8.82
N GLU A 157 11.18 -12.69 -7.92
CA GLU A 157 11.16 -12.91 -6.48
C GLU A 157 9.71 -13.08 -6.03
N ASP A 158 9.39 -14.20 -5.40
CA ASP A 158 8.07 -14.42 -4.81
C ASP A 158 8.00 -13.81 -3.41
N LEU A 159 7.01 -12.94 -3.16
CA LEU A 159 6.99 -12.16 -1.93
C LEU A 159 6.68 -12.95 -0.67
N ASP A 160 5.92 -14.05 -0.76
CA ASP A 160 5.57 -14.81 0.44
C ASP A 160 6.70 -15.77 0.84
N THR A 161 7.42 -16.33 -0.14
CA THR A 161 8.47 -17.32 0.11
C THR A 161 9.89 -16.73 0.13
N GLY A 162 10.09 -15.56 -0.50
CA GLY A 162 11.41 -14.98 -0.73
C GLY A 162 12.27 -15.73 -1.74
N LEU A 163 11.75 -16.81 -2.34
CA LEU A 163 12.47 -17.61 -3.33
C LEU A 163 12.60 -16.84 -4.64
N ARG A 164 13.76 -17.02 -5.30
CA ARG A 164 14.15 -16.26 -6.49
C ARG A 164 14.60 -17.18 -7.61
N PHE A 165 14.15 -16.91 -8.82
CA PHE A 165 14.51 -17.68 -10.01
C PHE A 165 14.62 -16.78 -11.24
N ASN A 166 15.46 -17.17 -12.19
CA ASN A 166 15.73 -16.38 -13.39
C ASN A 166 14.84 -16.77 -14.56
N VAL A 167 14.44 -15.76 -15.31
CA VAL A 167 13.51 -15.91 -16.41
C VAL A 167 13.90 -15.09 -17.62
N GLN A 168 13.29 -15.41 -18.76
CA GLN A 168 13.28 -14.55 -19.94
C GLN A 168 11.85 -14.35 -20.44
N ARG A 169 11.48 -13.11 -20.74
CA ARG A 169 10.24 -12.84 -21.48
C ARG A 169 10.39 -13.32 -22.92
N ARG A 170 9.43 -14.10 -23.41
CA ARG A 170 9.46 -14.68 -24.75
C ARG A 170 8.42 -14.08 -25.69
N ALA A 171 7.22 -13.80 -25.17
CA ALA A 171 6.12 -13.27 -25.96
C ALA A 171 5.18 -12.40 -25.10
N GLY A 172 3.89 -12.45 -25.41
CA GLY A 172 2.84 -11.73 -24.70
C GLY A 172 2.61 -10.30 -25.20
N ASP A 173 1.35 -10.02 -25.56
CA ASP A 173 0.87 -8.71 -26.03
C ASP A 173 0.11 -7.94 -24.94
N TYR A 174 -0.62 -8.65 -24.08
CA TYR A 174 -1.46 -8.11 -23.01
C TYR A 174 -0.88 -8.28 -21.60
N HIS A 175 0.09 -9.19 -21.48
CA HIS A 175 0.90 -9.48 -20.31
C HIS A 175 2.21 -10.13 -20.81
N ALA A 176 3.11 -10.53 -19.92
CA ALA A 176 4.35 -11.17 -20.32
C ALA A 176 4.21 -12.70 -20.32
N ASP A 177 4.53 -13.32 -21.46
CA ASP A 177 4.71 -14.77 -21.58
C ASP A 177 6.18 -15.09 -21.31
N VAL A 178 6.45 -15.86 -20.26
CA VAL A 178 7.78 -15.98 -19.64
C VAL A 178 8.18 -17.44 -19.49
N GLN A 179 9.48 -17.72 -19.59
CA GLN A 179 10.05 -19.06 -19.35
C GLN A 179 11.19 -18.98 -18.32
N PRO A 180 11.28 -19.95 -17.38
CA PRO A 180 12.48 -20.12 -16.57
C PRO A 180 13.71 -20.36 -17.47
N LEU A 181 14.87 -19.83 -17.09
CA LEU A 181 16.09 -19.95 -17.90
C LEU A 181 16.72 -21.34 -17.84
N THR A 182 16.66 -22.00 -16.68
CA THR A 182 17.32 -23.29 -16.42
C THR A 182 16.38 -24.28 -15.72
N SER A 183 16.78 -25.56 -15.65
CA SER A 183 16.07 -26.58 -14.88
C SER A 183 16.01 -26.27 -13.39
N ASN A 184 17.05 -25.63 -12.85
CA ASN A 184 17.10 -25.17 -11.47
C ASN A 184 16.09 -24.04 -11.23
N ASP A 185 15.99 -23.07 -12.15
CA ASP A 185 14.97 -22.00 -12.04
C ASP A 185 13.55 -22.58 -12.05
N THR A 186 13.31 -23.60 -12.87
CA THR A 186 12.04 -24.34 -12.91
C THR A 186 11.75 -25.09 -11.62
N GLU A 187 12.76 -25.70 -11.00
CA GLU A 187 12.62 -26.39 -9.72
C GLU A 187 12.25 -25.42 -8.60
N ILE A 188 12.93 -24.27 -8.50
CA ILE A 188 12.61 -23.20 -7.55
C ILE A 188 11.17 -22.69 -7.78
N MET A 189 10.79 -22.45 -9.04
CA MET A 189 9.43 -22.03 -9.37
C MET A 189 8.39 -23.07 -8.92
N LYS A 190 8.69 -24.37 -9.07
CA LYS A 190 7.81 -25.45 -8.65
C LYS A 190 7.75 -25.57 -7.12
N GLU A 191 8.85 -25.29 -6.42
CA GLU A 191 8.92 -25.23 -4.95
C GLU A 191 8.02 -24.12 -4.39
N ILE A 192 8.01 -22.93 -5.01
CA ILE A 192 7.09 -21.83 -4.64
C ILE A 192 5.62 -22.27 -4.65
N TYR A 193 5.28 -23.22 -5.52
CA TYR A 193 3.95 -23.83 -5.61
C TYR A 193 3.84 -25.20 -4.91
N ASN A 194 4.67 -25.43 -3.89
CA ASN A 194 4.67 -26.65 -3.06
C ASN A 194 4.81 -27.94 -3.87
N GLY A 195 5.66 -27.92 -4.90
CA GLY A 195 5.95 -29.08 -5.73
C GLY A 195 4.91 -29.38 -6.81
N GLN A 196 3.91 -28.53 -7.02
CA GLN A 196 2.84 -28.74 -8.01
C GLN A 196 2.63 -27.50 -8.88
N TRP A 197 2.20 -27.70 -10.13
CA TRP A 197 1.82 -26.58 -10.98
C TRP A 197 0.44 -26.04 -10.60
N SER A 198 0.30 -24.73 -10.55
CA SER A 198 -0.95 -24.10 -10.13
C SER A 198 -1.23 -22.80 -10.88
N TRP A 199 -2.51 -22.57 -11.15
CA TRP A 199 -3.00 -21.29 -11.64
C TRP A 199 -3.13 -20.24 -10.54
N ARG A 200 -2.85 -20.56 -9.28
CA ARG A 200 -2.96 -19.59 -8.19
C ARG A 200 -2.05 -18.38 -8.43
N ARG A 201 -2.62 -17.18 -8.30
CA ARG A 201 -1.93 -15.91 -8.50
C ARG A 201 -1.05 -15.65 -7.28
N ARG A 202 0.21 -15.31 -7.53
CA ARG A 202 1.18 -14.93 -6.49
C ARG A 202 1.68 -13.53 -6.73
N ALA A 203 1.96 -12.80 -5.66
CA ALA A 203 2.56 -11.47 -5.71
C ALA A 203 4.07 -11.62 -5.88
N VAL A 204 4.63 -11.03 -6.93
CA VAL A 204 6.05 -11.19 -7.27
C VAL A 204 6.68 -9.87 -7.65
N ILE A 205 7.99 -9.80 -7.49
CA ILE A 205 8.81 -8.70 -8.00
C ILE A 205 9.60 -9.20 -9.20
N ILE A 206 9.61 -8.41 -10.27
CA ILE A 206 10.47 -8.65 -11.44
C ILE A 206 11.63 -7.66 -11.39
N GLU A 207 12.83 -8.19 -11.27
CA GLU A 207 14.06 -7.41 -11.29
C GLU A 207 14.67 -7.42 -12.68
N VAL A 208 14.86 -6.23 -13.25
CA VAL A 208 15.50 -6.00 -14.55
C VAL A 208 16.56 -4.92 -14.38
N GLY A 209 17.82 -5.33 -14.34
CA GLY A 209 18.93 -4.43 -13.99
C GLY A 209 18.74 -3.87 -12.57
N ASN A 210 18.68 -2.55 -12.44
CA ASN A 210 18.47 -1.86 -11.15
C ASN A 210 16.99 -1.54 -10.87
N THR A 211 16.07 -2.01 -11.71
CA THR A 211 14.64 -1.72 -11.58
C THR A 211 13.91 -2.93 -11.01
N ARG A 212 13.09 -2.70 -9.98
CA ARG A 212 12.21 -3.69 -9.37
C ARG A 212 10.76 -3.33 -9.72
N LEU A 213 10.03 -4.26 -10.34
CA LEU A 213 8.67 -4.04 -10.82
C LEU A 213 7.68 -4.90 -10.04
N ALA A 214 6.59 -4.30 -9.57
CA ALA A 214 5.51 -5.05 -8.94
C ALA A 214 4.70 -5.80 -10.00
N ALA A 215 4.54 -7.10 -9.80
CA ALA A 215 3.86 -7.98 -10.75
C ALA A 215 3.09 -9.09 -10.03
N SER A 216 2.41 -9.91 -10.82
CA SER A 216 1.79 -11.15 -10.35
C SER A 216 2.07 -12.27 -11.33
N MET A 217 2.45 -13.44 -10.81
CA MET A 217 2.64 -14.64 -11.64
C MET A 217 1.55 -15.67 -11.41
N SER A 218 1.34 -16.51 -12.43
CA SER A 218 0.61 -17.78 -12.33
C SER A 218 1.51 -18.89 -12.85
N GLY A 219 1.73 -19.94 -12.06
CA GLY A 219 2.81 -20.88 -12.29
C GLY A 219 2.52 -22.06 -13.20
N TYR A 220 1.29 -22.21 -13.67
CA TYR A 220 0.92 -23.35 -14.51
C TYR A 220 1.52 -23.22 -15.93
N PRO A 221 2.30 -24.23 -16.39
CA PRO A 221 2.87 -24.22 -17.74
C PRO A 221 1.77 -24.38 -18.79
N HIS A 222 1.81 -23.56 -19.83
CA HIS A 222 0.86 -23.64 -20.94
C HIS A 222 1.45 -23.04 -22.23
N GLY A 223 0.73 -23.26 -23.33
CA GLY A 223 1.16 -22.80 -24.66
C GLY A 223 2.49 -23.44 -25.09
N ALA A 224 3.17 -22.78 -26.04
CA ALA A 224 4.45 -23.28 -26.55
C ALA A 224 5.64 -22.73 -25.74
N GLY A 225 6.66 -23.57 -25.59
CA GLY A 225 7.97 -23.26 -24.99
C GLY A 225 9.07 -23.17 -26.06
N ALA A 226 10.13 -22.40 -25.80
CA ALA A 226 11.20 -22.17 -26.78
C ALA A 226 12.62 -22.25 -26.17
N ILE A 227 12.75 -22.12 -24.84
CA ILE A 227 13.98 -22.43 -24.14
C ILE A 227 14.08 -23.95 -23.98
N ARG A 228 15.20 -24.54 -24.38
CA ARG A 228 15.46 -25.98 -24.27
C ARG A 228 16.18 -26.27 -22.96
N HIS A 229 16.05 -27.50 -22.46
CA HIS A 229 16.76 -28.01 -21.28
C HIS A 229 16.48 -27.25 -19.96
N ASN A 230 15.35 -26.52 -19.88
CA ASN A 230 14.89 -25.89 -18.64
C ASN A 230 13.84 -26.72 -17.88
N ASN A 231 13.47 -27.91 -18.38
CA ASN A 231 12.44 -28.78 -17.78
C ASN A 231 11.06 -28.11 -17.57
N PHE A 232 10.73 -27.06 -18.34
CA PHE A 232 9.46 -26.36 -18.26
C PHE A 232 8.71 -26.44 -19.60
N ASP A 233 7.55 -27.10 -19.59
CA ASP A 233 6.79 -27.41 -20.81
C ASP A 233 5.82 -26.28 -21.20
N GLY A 234 6.35 -25.22 -21.83
CA GLY A 234 5.53 -24.10 -22.29
C GLY A 234 6.09 -22.75 -21.85
N HIS A 235 5.20 -21.86 -21.45
CA HIS A 235 5.49 -20.62 -20.74
C HIS A 235 4.48 -20.41 -19.61
N PHE A 236 4.73 -19.39 -18.79
CA PHE A 236 3.82 -18.96 -17.74
C PHE A 236 3.61 -17.44 -17.83
N CYS A 237 2.52 -16.96 -17.24
CA CYS A 237 2.12 -15.55 -17.35
C CYS A 237 2.64 -14.74 -16.17
N ILE A 238 3.16 -13.55 -16.48
CA ILE A 238 3.42 -12.48 -15.52
C ILE A 238 2.59 -11.26 -15.91
N HIS A 239 1.72 -10.84 -15.01
CA HIS A 239 0.84 -9.69 -15.15
C HIS A 239 1.39 -8.49 -14.36
N PHE A 240 1.27 -7.31 -14.95
CA PHE A 240 1.53 -6.01 -14.32
C PHE A 240 0.20 -5.26 -14.11
N LYS A 241 0.25 -4.03 -13.62
CA LYS A 241 -0.96 -3.21 -13.46
C LYS A 241 -1.65 -3.05 -14.82
N ASP A 242 -2.97 -3.17 -14.85
CA ASP A 242 -3.81 -3.05 -16.06
C ASP A 242 -3.52 -4.09 -17.17
N SER A 243 -2.75 -5.15 -16.87
CA SER A 243 -2.61 -6.30 -17.78
C SER A 243 -3.94 -7.04 -17.94
N THR A 244 -4.23 -7.51 -19.16
CA THR A 244 -5.45 -8.28 -19.46
C THR A 244 -5.13 -9.72 -19.85
N THR A 245 -6.15 -10.57 -19.88
CA THR A 245 -5.99 -12.00 -20.19
C THR A 245 -6.06 -12.25 -21.70
N HIS A 246 -5.52 -13.39 -22.16
CA HIS A 246 -5.62 -13.77 -23.58
C HIS A 246 -7.08 -13.89 -24.06
N GLN A 247 -7.96 -14.45 -23.22
CA GLN A 247 -9.35 -14.73 -23.58
C GLN A 247 -10.24 -13.49 -23.53
N SER A 248 -9.83 -12.45 -22.81
CA SER A 248 -10.60 -11.23 -22.62
C SER A 248 -9.67 -10.03 -22.64
N PRO A 249 -9.24 -9.59 -23.84
CA PRO A 249 -8.23 -8.53 -23.98
C PRO A 249 -8.69 -7.19 -23.39
N ASN A 250 -9.99 -7.02 -23.14
CA ASN A 250 -10.60 -5.82 -22.54
C ASN A 250 -10.94 -5.98 -21.05
N LYS A 251 -10.58 -7.10 -20.42
CA LYS A 251 -10.90 -7.38 -19.01
C LYS A 251 -9.64 -7.77 -18.25
N THR A 252 -9.33 -7.00 -17.21
CA THR A 252 -8.28 -7.36 -16.25
C THR A 252 -8.71 -8.55 -15.42
N ASP A 253 -7.77 -9.42 -15.08
CA ASP A 253 -7.95 -10.44 -14.05
C ASP A 253 -7.76 -9.79 -12.67
N LEU A 254 -8.83 -9.71 -11.88
CA LEU A 254 -8.80 -9.09 -10.57
C LEU A 254 -7.86 -9.80 -9.59
N ALA A 255 -7.73 -11.13 -9.65
CA ALA A 255 -6.80 -11.86 -8.80
C ALA A 255 -5.34 -11.45 -9.09
N HIS A 256 -4.99 -11.26 -10.37
CA HIS A 256 -3.68 -10.72 -10.73
C HIS A 256 -3.52 -9.28 -10.26
N GLN A 257 -4.52 -8.42 -10.46
CA GLN A 257 -4.42 -7.02 -10.03
C GLN A 257 -4.25 -6.90 -8.51
N ILE A 258 -4.98 -7.68 -7.72
CA ILE A 258 -4.81 -7.76 -6.25
C ILE A 258 -3.37 -8.08 -5.88
N MET A 259 -2.77 -9.10 -6.53
CA MET A 259 -1.38 -9.49 -6.25
C MET A 259 -0.35 -8.46 -6.73
N VAL A 260 -0.63 -7.72 -7.81
CA VAL A 260 0.20 -6.59 -8.24
C VAL A 260 0.17 -5.46 -7.20
N TRP A 261 -1.00 -5.13 -6.64
CA TRP A 261 -1.12 -4.15 -5.56
C TRP A 261 -0.39 -4.61 -4.29
N LYS A 262 -0.47 -5.90 -3.95
CA LYS A 262 0.36 -6.50 -2.88
C LYS A 262 1.85 -6.38 -3.18
N ALA A 263 2.25 -6.67 -4.41
CA ALA A 263 3.65 -6.58 -4.83
C ALA A 263 4.23 -5.16 -4.80
N ALA A 264 3.37 -4.15 -4.87
CA ALA A 264 3.74 -2.75 -4.72
C ALA A 264 3.66 -2.22 -3.29
N GLY A 265 3.17 -3.02 -2.33
CA GLY A 265 2.86 -2.55 -0.98
C GLY A 265 1.77 -1.47 -0.97
N ARG A 266 0.80 -1.56 -1.89
CA ARG A 266 -0.23 -0.53 -2.17
C ARG A 266 -1.66 -1.04 -2.17
N GLN A 267 -1.95 -1.97 -1.26
CA GLN A 267 -3.29 -2.56 -1.11
C GLN A 267 -4.37 -1.54 -0.71
N PRO A 268 -4.13 -0.59 0.23
CA PRO A 268 -5.16 0.39 0.63
C PRO A 268 -5.71 1.21 -0.55
N GLU A 269 -4.85 1.57 -1.51
CA GLU A 269 -5.19 2.37 -2.68
C GLU A 269 -6.20 1.67 -3.59
N MET A 270 -6.14 0.33 -3.68
CA MET A 270 -7.11 -0.47 -4.44
C MET A 270 -8.55 -0.30 -3.90
N PHE A 271 -8.70 0.06 -2.62
CA PHE A 271 -9.99 0.24 -1.98
C PHE A 271 -10.47 1.69 -1.95
N LYS A 272 -9.64 2.66 -2.38
CA LYS A 272 -10.01 4.07 -2.43
C LYS A 272 -11.27 4.23 -3.29
N TYR A 273 -12.39 4.61 -2.68
CA TYR A 273 -13.71 4.74 -3.31
C TYR A 273 -14.30 3.43 -3.90
N ALA A 274 -13.77 2.27 -3.50
CA ALA A 274 -14.30 1.00 -3.95
C ALA A 274 -15.72 0.79 -3.42
N GLN A 275 -16.61 0.30 -4.28
CA GLN A 275 -17.95 -0.12 -3.89
C GLN A 275 -17.88 -1.34 -2.95
N PRO A 276 -18.88 -1.55 -2.08
CA PRO A 276 -18.88 -2.64 -1.11
C PRO A 276 -18.79 -4.02 -1.76
N GLU A 277 -19.41 -4.20 -2.93
CA GLU A 277 -19.29 -5.40 -3.76
C GLU A 277 -17.84 -5.68 -4.14
N LYS A 278 -17.07 -4.64 -4.45
CA LYS A 278 -15.66 -4.78 -4.81
C LYS A 278 -14.82 -5.25 -3.62
N VAL A 279 -15.10 -4.75 -2.43
CA VAL A 279 -14.41 -5.17 -1.20
C VAL A 279 -14.72 -6.63 -0.87
N ALA A 280 -16.00 -7.02 -0.96
CA ALA A 280 -16.43 -8.41 -0.80
C ALA A 280 -15.79 -9.34 -1.85
N GLU A 281 -15.72 -8.89 -3.10
CA GLU A 281 -15.08 -9.64 -4.18
C GLU A 281 -13.58 -9.86 -3.91
N VAL A 282 -12.85 -8.81 -3.51
CA VAL A 282 -11.43 -8.91 -3.15
C VAL A 282 -11.22 -9.88 -1.99
N PHE A 283 -12.08 -9.84 -0.96
CA PHE A 283 -12.02 -10.79 0.15
C PHE A 283 -12.14 -12.25 -0.32
N LEU A 284 -13.16 -12.56 -1.12
CA LEU A 284 -13.41 -13.92 -1.62
C LEU A 284 -12.30 -14.41 -2.54
N ILE A 285 -11.76 -13.52 -3.39
CA ILE A 285 -10.60 -13.84 -4.22
C ILE A 285 -9.38 -14.08 -3.36
N ALA A 286 -9.10 -13.24 -2.36
CA ALA A 286 -7.96 -13.41 -1.46
C ALA A 286 -8.04 -14.76 -0.70
N VAL A 287 -9.22 -15.15 -0.22
CA VAL A 287 -9.47 -16.48 0.35
C VAL A 287 -9.15 -17.58 -0.68
N SER A 288 -9.66 -17.47 -1.91
CA SER A 288 -9.40 -18.44 -2.99
C SER A 288 -7.92 -18.52 -3.39
N GLN A 289 -7.19 -17.41 -3.32
CA GLN A 289 -5.76 -17.33 -3.61
C GLN A 289 -4.87 -17.65 -2.41
N HIS A 290 -5.43 -18.02 -1.25
CA HIS A 290 -4.68 -18.25 0.00
C HIS A 290 -3.84 -17.05 0.45
N ALA A 291 -4.34 -15.83 0.22
CA ALA A 291 -3.69 -14.58 0.62
C ALA A 291 -4.36 -14.01 1.88
N SER A 292 -4.00 -14.58 3.04
CA SER A 292 -4.55 -14.22 4.35
C SER A 292 -4.38 -12.75 4.70
N ASP A 293 -3.21 -12.18 4.40
CA ASP A 293 -2.89 -10.76 4.61
C ASP A 293 -3.89 -9.84 3.89
N ILE A 294 -4.19 -10.13 2.62
CA ILE A 294 -5.15 -9.35 1.83
C ILE A 294 -6.57 -9.57 2.35
N ALA A 295 -6.98 -10.81 2.63
CA ALA A 295 -8.31 -11.12 3.14
C ALA A 295 -8.57 -10.41 4.48
N LEU A 296 -7.63 -10.46 5.42
CA LEU A 296 -7.71 -9.75 6.70
C LEU A 296 -7.75 -8.24 6.49
N SER A 297 -7.03 -7.71 5.49
CA SER A 297 -7.07 -6.27 5.16
C SER A 297 -8.43 -5.77 4.69
N THR A 298 -9.36 -6.65 4.27
CA THR A 298 -10.74 -6.26 3.91
C THR A 298 -11.71 -6.23 5.09
N LEU A 299 -11.29 -6.68 6.26
CA LEU A 299 -12.15 -6.76 7.45
C LEU A 299 -12.03 -5.49 8.30
N VAL A 300 -13.04 -5.21 9.11
CA VAL A 300 -12.87 -4.26 10.24
C VAL A 300 -11.96 -4.89 11.30
N GLU A 301 -11.32 -4.05 12.10
CA GLU A 301 -10.31 -4.49 13.07
C GLU A 301 -10.89 -5.38 14.17
N GLU A 302 -12.15 -5.16 14.56
CA GLU A 302 -12.80 -5.88 15.66
C GLU A 302 -14.05 -6.66 15.22
N PRO A 303 -14.20 -7.95 15.61
CA PRO A 303 -13.22 -8.74 16.37
C PRO A 303 -12.00 -9.12 15.52
N LYS A 304 -10.81 -9.01 16.11
CA LYS A 304 -9.55 -9.36 15.43
C LYS A 304 -9.38 -10.87 15.31
N PHE A 305 -9.16 -11.37 14.09
CA PHE A 305 -8.74 -12.75 13.88
C PHE A 305 -7.27 -12.96 14.26
N ASN A 306 -6.94 -14.14 14.77
CA ASN A 306 -5.57 -14.61 14.81
C ASN A 306 -5.12 -14.90 13.35
N SER A 307 -4.05 -14.26 12.90
CA SER A 307 -3.60 -14.35 11.52
C SER A 307 -3.12 -15.76 11.14
N GLU A 308 -2.51 -16.49 12.05
CA GLU A 308 -2.01 -17.85 11.81
C GLU A 308 -3.17 -18.84 11.70
N GLU A 309 -4.16 -18.75 12.60
CA GLU A 309 -5.37 -19.58 12.55
C GLU A 309 -6.17 -19.29 11.27
N PHE A 310 -6.31 -18.00 10.92
CA PHE A 310 -7.00 -17.60 9.69
C PHE A 310 -6.29 -18.14 8.44
N ASP A 311 -4.96 -18.10 8.41
CA ASP A 311 -4.17 -18.66 7.31
C ASP A 311 -4.35 -20.18 7.17
N ILE A 312 -4.40 -20.90 8.29
CA ILE A 312 -4.71 -22.33 8.33
C ILE A 312 -6.12 -22.58 7.77
N ASP A 313 -7.10 -21.77 8.18
CA ASP A 313 -8.50 -21.92 7.77
C ASP A 313 -8.72 -21.68 6.27
N ILE A 314 -8.12 -20.62 5.68
CA ILE A 314 -8.24 -20.38 4.24
C ILE A 314 -7.55 -21.49 3.42
N LYS A 315 -6.46 -22.08 3.92
CA LYS A 315 -5.74 -23.18 3.25
C LYS A 315 -6.55 -24.47 3.18
N LYS A 316 -7.56 -24.64 4.04
CA LYS A 316 -8.53 -25.76 3.95
C LYS A 316 -9.44 -25.63 2.72
N ILE A 317 -9.56 -24.45 2.12
CA ILE A 317 -10.39 -24.23 0.94
C ILE A 317 -9.55 -24.50 -0.31
N SER A 318 -9.87 -25.57 -1.05
CA SER A 318 -9.17 -25.93 -2.28
C SER A 318 -9.68 -25.17 -3.51
N ASN A 319 -10.98 -24.87 -3.53
CA ASN A 319 -11.63 -24.07 -4.57
C ASN A 319 -12.81 -23.30 -3.97
N LEU A 320 -13.01 -22.07 -4.43
CA LEU A 320 -14.12 -21.22 -4.04
C LEU A 320 -14.65 -20.48 -5.27
N SER A 321 -15.93 -20.65 -5.53
CA SER A 321 -16.68 -19.85 -6.50
C SER A 321 -17.81 -19.11 -5.79
N TYR A 322 -18.17 -17.94 -6.33
CA TYR A 322 -19.10 -17.04 -5.68
C TYR A 322 -20.03 -16.37 -6.71
N GLU A 323 -21.20 -15.97 -6.22
CA GLU A 323 -22.13 -15.07 -6.88
C GLU A 323 -22.49 -13.97 -5.88
N LEU A 324 -22.14 -12.73 -6.21
CA LEU A 324 -22.41 -11.55 -5.39
C LEU A 324 -23.69 -10.88 -5.90
N GLN A 325 -24.63 -10.63 -4.99
CA GLN A 325 -25.76 -9.76 -5.29
C GLN A 325 -25.41 -8.30 -5.01
N LYS A 326 -26.27 -7.38 -5.47
CA LYS A 326 -26.16 -5.95 -5.16
C LYS A 326 -26.38 -5.73 -3.67
N MET A 327 -25.65 -4.78 -3.09
CA MET A 327 -25.83 -4.39 -1.71
C MET A 327 -27.24 -3.85 -1.42
N ASP A 328 -27.80 -4.29 -0.30
CA ASP A 328 -28.95 -3.64 0.33
C ASP A 328 -28.45 -2.48 1.22
N LEU A 329 -28.77 -1.26 0.79
CA LEU A 329 -28.36 -0.02 1.46
C LEU A 329 -29.12 0.24 2.77
N GLN A 330 -30.28 -0.39 2.99
CA GLN A 330 -31.05 -0.19 4.22
C GLN A 330 -30.45 -0.97 5.38
N THR A 331 -29.99 -2.19 5.09
CA THR A 331 -29.42 -3.12 6.07
C THR A 331 -27.89 -3.09 6.09
N ASN A 332 -27.29 -2.45 5.08
CA ASN A 332 -25.85 -2.50 4.79
C ASN A 332 -25.32 -3.92 4.64
N THR A 333 -26.07 -4.79 3.95
CA THR A 333 -25.69 -6.18 3.74
C THR A 333 -25.56 -6.54 2.26
N LEU A 334 -24.77 -7.58 2.01
CA LEU A 334 -24.53 -8.12 0.68
C LEU A 334 -24.72 -9.64 0.72
N GLN A 335 -25.69 -10.13 -0.07
CA GLN A 335 -25.92 -11.57 -0.19
C GLN A 335 -24.90 -12.22 -1.11
N VAL A 336 -24.32 -13.32 -0.63
CA VAL A 336 -23.30 -14.09 -1.34
C VAL A 336 -23.66 -15.56 -1.36
N ASN A 337 -23.76 -16.12 -2.55
CA ASN A 337 -23.87 -17.56 -2.74
C ASN A 337 -22.49 -18.12 -3.05
N LEU A 338 -22.04 -19.08 -2.24
CA LEU A 338 -20.75 -19.73 -2.39
C LEU A 338 -20.91 -21.19 -2.80
N ARG A 339 -19.97 -21.68 -3.62
CA ARG A 339 -19.67 -23.12 -3.74
C ARG A 339 -18.21 -23.35 -3.37
N ILE A 340 -18.00 -24.22 -2.38
CA ILE A 340 -16.69 -24.46 -1.77
C ILE A 340 -16.32 -25.94 -1.90
N ASP A 341 -15.08 -26.19 -2.31
CA ASP A 341 -14.43 -27.50 -2.19
C ASP A 341 -13.39 -27.43 -1.06
N TYR A 342 -13.51 -28.31 -0.07
CA TYR A 342 -12.51 -28.40 1.01
C TYR A 342 -11.41 -29.41 0.66
N ALA A 343 -10.16 -29.05 0.97
CA ALA A 343 -9.01 -29.91 0.77
C ALA A 343 -9.16 -31.19 1.61
N GLY A 344 -9.14 -32.36 0.95
CA GLY A 344 -9.35 -33.65 1.60
C GLY A 344 -10.77 -33.87 2.16
N GLY A 345 -11.71 -33.01 1.82
CA GLY A 345 -13.07 -32.99 2.36
C GLY A 345 -14.17 -32.98 1.30
N PRO A 346 -15.39 -32.57 1.65
CA PRO A 346 -16.52 -32.52 0.74
C PRO A 346 -16.32 -31.45 -0.33
N ARG A 347 -16.94 -31.70 -1.48
CA ARG A 347 -16.87 -30.86 -2.67
C ARG A 347 -18.25 -30.30 -2.99
N ASN A 348 -18.29 -29.17 -3.67
CA ASN A 348 -19.49 -28.44 -4.07
C ASN A 348 -20.43 -28.09 -2.90
N VAL A 349 -19.86 -27.82 -1.71
CA VAL A 349 -20.64 -27.37 -0.55
C VAL A 349 -21.21 -25.98 -0.85
N LYS A 350 -22.54 -25.87 -0.84
CA LYS A 350 -23.25 -24.61 -1.07
C LYS A 350 -23.44 -23.88 0.25
N LYS A 351 -23.12 -22.59 0.28
CA LYS A 351 -23.38 -21.72 1.44
C LYS A 351 -23.99 -20.41 0.98
N GLU A 352 -25.00 -19.96 1.70
CA GLU A 352 -25.58 -18.63 1.53
C GLU A 352 -25.14 -17.78 2.72
N LEU A 353 -24.55 -16.63 2.41
CA LEU A 353 -24.01 -15.70 3.39
C LEU A 353 -24.65 -14.34 3.20
N GLU A 354 -24.82 -13.65 4.33
CA GLU A 354 -25.13 -12.23 4.36
C GLU A 354 -23.91 -11.53 4.93
N LEU A 355 -23.11 -10.92 4.07
CA LEU A 355 -21.95 -10.14 4.49
C LEU A 355 -22.44 -8.79 5.01
N LYS A 356 -22.06 -8.45 6.24
CA LYS A 356 -22.36 -7.15 6.82
C LYS A 356 -21.24 -6.18 6.48
N MET A 357 -21.57 -5.12 5.75
CA MET A 357 -20.63 -4.12 5.27
C MET A 357 -20.59 -2.94 6.24
N VAL A 358 -19.39 -2.46 6.55
CA VAL A 358 -19.15 -1.33 7.45
C VAL A 358 -18.38 -0.25 6.69
N HIS A 359 -18.91 0.97 6.69
CA HIS A 359 -18.25 2.09 6.04
C HIS A 359 -17.24 2.75 7.00
N SER A 360 -15.95 2.70 6.65
CA SER A 360 -14.88 3.26 7.47
C SER A 360 -14.67 4.74 7.13
N MET A 361 -15.28 5.62 7.93
CA MET A 361 -15.04 7.08 7.94
C MET A 361 -15.11 7.78 6.57
N GLY A 362 -15.91 7.29 5.62
CA GLY A 362 -16.05 7.97 4.32
C GLY A 362 -15.13 7.48 3.20
N TYR A 363 -14.16 6.62 3.49
CA TYR A 363 -13.06 6.35 2.55
C TYR A 363 -13.09 4.98 1.89
N TRP A 364 -13.53 3.94 2.59
CA TRP A 364 -13.80 2.63 2.00
C TRP A 364 -14.67 1.74 2.88
N TRP A 365 -15.27 0.75 2.22
CA TRP A 365 -16.02 -0.32 2.87
C TRP A 365 -15.10 -1.38 3.45
N LYS A 366 -15.56 -2.02 4.52
CA LYS A 366 -14.95 -3.19 5.16
C LYS A 366 -16.04 -4.21 5.46
N ILE A 367 -15.64 -5.46 5.70
CA ILE A 367 -16.55 -6.55 6.07
C ILE A 367 -16.50 -6.77 7.58
N ASP A 368 -17.65 -6.98 8.21
CA ASP A 368 -17.72 -7.41 9.60
C ASP A 368 -17.23 -8.87 9.73
N PRO A 369 -16.13 -9.14 10.49
CA PRO A 369 -15.59 -10.47 10.74
C PRO A 369 -16.62 -11.53 11.12
N ARG A 370 -17.67 -11.14 11.85
CA ARG A 370 -18.70 -12.08 12.34
C ARG A 370 -19.53 -12.67 11.20
N SER A 371 -19.63 -11.95 10.09
CA SER A 371 -20.42 -12.37 8.91
C SER A 371 -19.70 -13.38 7.99
N ILE A 372 -18.40 -13.63 8.18
CA ILE A 372 -17.61 -14.53 7.33
C ILE A 372 -17.33 -15.90 7.96
N THR A 373 -17.61 -16.09 9.26
CA THR A 373 -17.26 -17.31 10.03
C THR A 373 -17.83 -18.59 9.42
N LYS A 374 -19.04 -18.51 8.86
CA LYS A 374 -19.70 -19.63 8.18
C LYS A 374 -18.91 -20.16 6.98
N ILE A 375 -17.98 -19.40 6.39
CA ILE A 375 -17.14 -19.90 5.29
C ILE A 375 -16.31 -21.09 5.76
N PHE A 376 -15.73 -21.01 6.96
CA PHE A 376 -14.75 -21.99 7.47
C PHE A 376 -15.35 -23.13 8.29
N ALA A 377 -16.63 -23.03 8.67
CA ALA A 377 -17.32 -24.10 9.38
C ALA A 377 -17.47 -25.35 8.49
N PHE A 378 -16.79 -26.43 8.87
CA PHE A 378 -16.87 -27.73 8.22
C PHE A 378 -18.09 -28.52 8.69
#